data_AF-A0A7S2Q3F7-F1
#
_entry.id   AF-A0A7S2Q3F7-F1
#
_cell.length_a   1.000
_cell.length_b   1.000
_cell.length_c   1.000
_cell.angle_alpha   90.00
_cell.angle_beta   90.00
_cell.angle_gamma   90.00
#
_symmetry.space_group_name_H-M   'P 1'
#
loop_
_entity.id
_entity.type
_entity.pdbx_description
1 polymer ?
#
loop_
_entity_poly.entity_id
_entity_poly.type
_entity_poly.pdbx_seq_one_letter_code
_entity_poly.pdbx_strand_id
1 'polypeptide(L)'
;MWWPSEQYSNTAYIIGIMSSANQPQRVQPPQPPPPPQPPKRQSNERNDQPAAKRGKMERECSVCKRLKSLQDNFSKSQRNKGANAKCKECIDVQQKGRPQQEENRKLAAEKREAKRKLQEENRKLAAEKREAKR
;
A
#
# COMPACT_ATOMS: atom_id res chain seq x y z
N MET A 1 -45.69 11.68 17.89
CA MET A 1 -44.89 10.92 18.87
C MET A 1 -43.42 11.19 18.57
N TRP A 2 -42.77 11.87 19.51
CA TRP A 2 -41.43 12.45 19.42
C TRP A 2 -40.32 11.41 19.26
N TRP A 3 -39.28 11.74 18.50
CA TRP A 3 -38.00 11.02 18.46
C TRP A 3 -37.00 11.74 19.36
N PRO A 4 -36.35 11.07 20.33
CA PRO A 4 -35.24 11.66 21.05
C PRO A 4 -33.99 11.66 20.16
N SER A 5 -33.49 12.85 19.85
CA SER A 5 -32.18 13.07 19.23
C SER A 5 -31.09 12.70 20.22
N GLU A 6 -30.37 11.61 19.95
CA GLU A 6 -29.18 11.21 20.69
C GLU A 6 -28.04 12.18 20.33
N GLN A 7 -27.82 13.17 21.19
CA GLN A 7 -26.66 14.04 21.13
C GLN A 7 -25.44 13.29 21.66
N TYR A 8 -24.53 12.92 20.77
CA TYR A 8 -23.21 12.43 21.14
C TYR A 8 -22.32 13.62 21.48
N SER A 9 -22.29 14.00 22.76
CA SER A 9 -21.37 14.99 23.30
C SER A 9 -19.99 14.36 23.49
N ASN A 10 -19.04 14.71 22.61
CA ASN A 10 -17.62 14.40 22.79
C ASN A 10 -17.07 15.28 23.92
N THR A 11 -17.07 14.76 25.14
CA THR A 11 -16.46 15.41 26.30
C THR A 11 -14.94 15.33 26.16
N ALA A 12 -14.34 16.39 25.62
CA ALA A 12 -12.90 16.61 25.65
C ALA A 12 -12.46 16.85 27.10
N TYR A 13 -11.87 15.83 27.74
CA TYR A 13 -11.20 16.01 29.02
C TYR A 13 -9.85 16.68 28.81
N ILE A 14 -9.82 17.99 29.10
CA ILE A 14 -8.58 18.73 29.34
C ILE A 14 -8.20 18.49 30.81
N ILE A 15 -7.21 17.61 31.02
CA ILE A 15 -6.47 17.41 32.27
C ILE A 15 -5.00 17.39 31.84
N GLY A 16 -4.05 18.12 32.39
CA GLY A 16 -4.00 19.09 33.47
C GLY A 16 -2.60 19.70 33.40
N ILE A 17 -2.49 20.99 33.70
CA ILE A 17 -1.23 21.72 33.73
C ILE A 17 -0.77 21.69 35.18
N MET A 18 0.22 20.87 35.53
CA MET A 18 0.93 21.00 36.80
C MET A 18 2.43 20.73 36.67
N SER A 19 3.18 21.66 37.25
CA SER A 19 4.52 21.51 37.83
C SER A 19 5.74 21.63 36.92
N SER A 20 6.15 22.89 36.75
CA SER A 20 7.57 23.27 36.64
C SER A 20 8.27 23.08 37.99
N ALA A 21 9.18 22.10 38.07
CA ALA A 21 10.39 22.17 38.90
C ALA A 21 11.28 20.97 38.57
N ASN A 22 12.58 21.23 38.34
CA ASN A 22 13.64 20.26 38.01
C ASN A 22 13.57 19.63 36.61
N GLN A 23 14.03 20.38 35.60
CA GLN A 23 14.58 19.73 34.42
C GLN A 23 15.94 19.12 34.79
N PRO A 24 16.11 17.78 34.73
CA PRO A 24 17.45 17.19 34.80
C PRO A 24 18.26 17.75 33.63
N GLN A 25 19.46 18.25 33.91
CA GLN A 25 20.43 18.64 32.90
C GLN A 25 20.54 17.48 31.90
N ARG A 26 19.98 17.67 30.70
CA ARG A 26 20.14 16.72 29.61
C ARG A 26 21.62 16.71 29.28
N VAL A 27 22.33 15.71 29.80
CA VAL A 27 23.65 15.33 29.31
C VAL A 27 23.46 15.08 27.81
N GLN A 28 23.93 16.00 26.97
CA GLN A 28 23.87 15.80 25.53
C GLN A 28 24.65 14.51 25.25
N PRO A 29 24.03 13.50 24.63
CA PRO A 29 24.77 12.34 24.19
C PRO A 29 25.88 12.82 23.26
N PRO A 30 27.10 12.25 23.35
CA PRO A 30 28.21 12.65 22.51
C PRO A 30 27.76 12.59 21.06
N GLN A 31 28.06 13.66 20.30
CA GLN A 31 27.71 13.70 18.89
C GLN A 31 28.29 12.46 18.19
N PRO A 32 27.50 11.74 17.39
CA PRO A 32 28.01 10.60 16.65
C PRO A 32 29.17 11.07 15.76
N PRO A 33 30.23 10.24 15.61
CA PRO A 33 31.34 10.59 14.76
C PRO A 33 30.83 10.93 13.35
N PRO A 34 31.45 11.91 12.67
CA PRO A 34 31.07 12.26 11.31
C PRO A 34 31.08 10.99 10.45
N PRO A 35 30.09 10.81 9.56
CA PRO A 35 30.03 9.64 8.71
C PRO A 35 31.34 9.54 7.90
N PRO A 36 31.88 8.32 7.71
CA PRO A 36 33.08 8.13 6.92
C PRO A 36 32.90 8.77 5.55
N GLN A 37 33.91 9.56 5.12
CA GLN A 37 33.86 10.21 3.83
C GLN A 37 33.62 9.16 2.74
N PRO A 38 32.73 9.43 1.77
CA PRO A 38 32.47 8.49 0.70
C PRO A 38 33.79 8.17 -0.01
N PRO A 39 34.05 6.90 -0.35
CA PRO A 39 35.27 6.51 -1.03
C PRO A 39 35.44 7.38 -2.28
N LYS A 40 36.60 8.02 -2.40
CA LYS A 40 36.94 8.81 -3.58
C LYS A 40 36.68 7.92 -4.79
N ARG A 41 35.76 8.37 -5.64
CA ARG A 41 35.31 7.68 -6.84
C ARG A 41 36.54 7.49 -7.73
N GLN A 42 37.19 6.34 -7.63
CA GLN A 42 38.26 5.95 -8.53
C GLN A 42 37.63 5.95 -9.92
N SER A 43 38.07 6.88 -10.75
CA SER A 43 37.74 6.93 -12.16
C SER A 43 38.26 5.65 -12.77
N ASN A 44 37.39 4.65 -12.92
CA ASN A 44 37.73 3.39 -13.55
C ASN A 44 38.37 3.68 -14.90
N GLU A 45 39.64 3.29 -15.00
CA GLU A 45 40.35 3.10 -16.25
C GLU A 45 39.45 2.32 -17.21
N ARG A 46 39.35 2.86 -18.42
CA ARG A 46 38.63 2.25 -19.54
C ARG A 46 39.36 0.95 -19.88
N ASN A 47 38.83 -0.15 -19.37
CA ASN A 47 39.20 -1.47 -19.85
C ASN A 47 38.49 -1.67 -21.20
N ASP A 48 39.22 -1.36 -22.28
CA ASP A 48 38.83 -1.61 -23.67
C ASP A 48 38.68 -3.12 -23.91
N GLN A 49 37.53 -3.67 -23.54
CA GLN A 49 37.17 -5.04 -23.90
C GLN A 49 36.66 -5.11 -25.36
N PRO A 50 37.08 -6.14 -26.12
CA PRO A 50 36.81 -6.25 -27.55
C PRO A 50 35.32 -6.45 -27.86
N ALA A 51 34.83 -5.68 -28.84
CA ALA A 51 33.44 -5.50 -29.26
C ALA A 51 32.76 -6.71 -29.96
N ALA A 52 33.14 -7.95 -29.66
CA ALA A 52 32.78 -9.11 -30.49
C ALA A 52 31.79 -10.12 -29.88
N LYS A 53 31.22 -9.85 -28.70
CA LYS A 53 30.07 -10.60 -28.21
C LYS A 53 28.99 -9.60 -27.82
N ARG A 54 28.03 -9.38 -28.72
CA ARG A 54 26.71 -8.83 -28.36
C ARG A 54 26.04 -9.85 -27.45
N GLY A 55 26.57 -9.97 -26.23
CA GLY A 55 26.08 -10.87 -25.21
C GLY A 55 24.61 -10.56 -25.03
N LYS A 56 23.80 -11.61 -25.01
CA LYS A 56 22.41 -11.50 -24.61
C LYS A 56 22.43 -10.76 -23.27
N MET A 57 21.97 -9.51 -23.26
CA MET A 57 21.94 -8.73 -22.04
C MET A 57 20.92 -9.41 -21.13
N GLU A 58 21.39 -10.08 -20.10
CA GLU A 58 20.54 -10.68 -19.07
C GLU A 58 20.43 -9.72 -17.89
N ARG A 59 19.28 -9.75 -17.22
CA ARG A 59 19.03 -8.95 -16.03
C ARG A 59 18.15 -9.72 -15.05
N GLU A 60 18.40 -9.49 -13.77
CA GLU A 60 17.60 -10.04 -12.69
C GLU A 60 16.28 -9.27 -12.53
N CYS A 61 15.16 -9.99 -12.42
CA CYS A 61 13.88 -9.39 -12.09
C CYS A 61 13.81 -9.01 -10.60
N SER A 62 13.41 -7.78 -10.29
CA SER A 62 13.24 -7.31 -8.90
C SER A 62 12.21 -8.09 -8.07
N VAL A 63 11.24 -8.75 -8.71
CA VAL A 63 10.15 -9.47 -8.04
C VAL A 63 10.48 -10.95 -7.86
N CYS A 64 10.80 -11.67 -8.94
CA CYS A 64 11.05 -13.11 -8.88
C CYS A 64 12.53 -13.50 -8.76
N LYS A 65 13.45 -12.52 -8.78
CA LYS A 65 14.90 -12.70 -8.59
C LYS A 65 15.57 -13.67 -9.59
N ARG A 66 14.93 -13.91 -10.74
CA ARG A 66 15.47 -14.73 -11.83
C ARG A 66 16.21 -13.86 -12.84
N LEU A 67 17.40 -14.32 -13.27
CA LEU A 67 18.11 -13.79 -14.44
C LEU A 67 17.34 -14.16 -15.71
N LYS A 68 17.02 -13.16 -16.53
CA LYS A 68 16.28 -13.35 -17.79
C LYS A 68 16.80 -12.42 -18.89
N SER A 69 16.60 -12.81 -20.14
CA SER A 69 16.91 -11.96 -21.32
C SER A 69 16.16 -10.64 -21.27
N LEU A 70 16.89 -9.53 -21.37
CA LEU A 70 16.38 -8.16 -21.33
C LEU A 70 15.49 -7.84 -22.56
N GLN A 71 15.70 -8.52 -23.69
CA GLN A 71 14.90 -8.30 -24.88
C GLN A 71 13.54 -9.00 -24.82
N ASP A 72 13.52 -10.26 -24.37
CA ASP A 72 12.33 -11.10 -24.42
C ASP A 72 11.44 -10.92 -23.19
N ASN A 73 12.06 -10.84 -22.01
CA ASN A 73 11.36 -10.91 -20.73
C ASN A 73 11.08 -9.55 -20.09
N PHE A 74 11.66 -8.47 -20.60
CA PHE A 74 11.44 -7.12 -20.08
C PHE A 74 10.87 -6.22 -21.17
N SER A 75 9.78 -5.49 -20.86
CA SER A 75 9.21 -4.50 -21.77
C SER A 75 10.17 -3.31 -21.95
N LYS A 76 10.02 -2.56 -23.06
CA LYS A 76 10.88 -1.41 -23.37
C LYS A 76 10.99 -0.42 -22.19
N SER A 77 9.89 -0.16 -21.48
CA SER A 77 9.88 0.72 -20.31
C SER A 77 10.61 0.16 -19.08
N GLN A 78 10.68 -1.18 -18.93
CA GLN A 78 11.38 -1.83 -17.82
C GLN A 78 12.89 -1.91 -18.04
N ARG A 79 13.35 -1.92 -19.30
CA ARG A 79 14.78 -1.93 -19.64
C ARG A 79 15.54 -0.74 -19.04
N ASN A 80 14.88 0.40 -18.89
CA ASN A 80 15.46 1.64 -18.35
C ASN A 80 15.36 1.74 -16.81
N LYS A 81 14.65 0.82 -16.13
CA LYS A 81 14.44 0.89 -14.67
C LYS A 81 15.60 0.39 -13.80
N GLY A 82 16.71 -0.04 -14.42
CA GLY A 82 17.87 -0.58 -13.71
C GLY A 82 17.50 -1.81 -12.85
N ALA A 83 17.91 -1.80 -11.58
CA ALA A 83 17.67 -2.87 -10.61
C ALA A 83 16.19 -3.05 -10.22
N ASN A 84 15.35 -2.04 -10.46
CA ASN A 84 13.91 -2.07 -10.17
C ASN A 84 13.07 -2.63 -11.33
N ALA A 85 13.73 -3.21 -12.35
CA ALA A 85 13.04 -3.79 -13.49
C ALA A 85 12.21 -5.02 -13.09
N LYS A 86 11.00 -5.13 -13.63
CA LYS A 86 10.11 -6.28 -13.47
C LYS A 86 9.99 -7.02 -14.80
N CYS A 87 10.02 -8.36 -14.77
CA CYS A 87 9.78 -9.15 -15.97
C CYS A 87 8.29 -9.16 -16.34
N LYS A 88 7.98 -9.47 -17.61
CA LYS A 88 6.61 -9.48 -18.17
C LYS A 88 5.67 -10.35 -17.34
N GLU A 89 6.07 -11.59 -17.02
CA GLU A 89 5.28 -12.50 -16.18
C GLU A 89 4.88 -11.88 -14.83
N CYS A 90 5.83 -11.25 -14.13
CA CYS A 90 5.54 -10.60 -12.85
C CYS A 90 4.62 -9.39 -13.00
N ILE A 91 4.73 -8.65 -14.12
CA ILE A 91 3.82 -7.54 -14.44
C ILE A 91 2.42 -8.08 -14.70
N ASP A 92 2.30 -9.15 -15.49
CA ASP A 92 1.01 -9.76 -15.83
C ASP A 92 0.31 -10.30 -14.59
N VAL A 93 1.03 -10.96 -13.68
CA VAL A 93 0.48 -11.41 -12.39
C VAL A 93 0.01 -10.20 -11.56
N GLN A 94 0.79 -9.12 -11.50
CA GLN A 94 0.38 -7.91 -10.76
C GLN A 94 -0.82 -7.21 -11.39
N GLN A 95 -0.97 -7.26 -12.72
CA GLN A 95 -2.11 -6.68 -13.43
C GLN A 95 -3.36 -7.57 -13.31
N LYS A 96 -3.20 -8.89 -13.43
CA LYS A 96 -4.28 -9.89 -13.25
C LYS A 96 -4.74 -10.02 -11.80
N GLY A 97 -3.94 -9.57 -10.82
CA GLY A 97 -4.40 -9.45 -9.43
C GLY A 97 -5.39 -8.31 -9.18
N ARG A 98 -5.55 -7.35 -10.11
CA ARG A 98 -6.52 -6.25 -9.99
C ARG A 98 -7.98 -6.61 -10.28
N PRO A 99 -8.35 -7.43 -11.29
CA PRO A 99 -9.75 -7.76 -11.55
C PRO A 99 -10.46 -8.41 -10.36
N GLN A 100 -9.76 -9.26 -9.58
CA GLN A 100 -10.35 -9.84 -8.36
C GLN A 100 -10.76 -8.78 -7.33
N GLN A 101 -10.03 -7.67 -7.23
CA GLN A 101 -10.38 -6.60 -6.30
C GLN A 101 -11.64 -5.84 -6.76
N GLU A 102 -11.83 -5.66 -8.07
CA GLU A 102 -13.03 -5.03 -8.61
C GLU A 102 -14.25 -5.95 -8.49
N GLU A 103 -14.08 -7.24 -8.79
CA GLU A 103 -15.15 -8.24 -8.62
C GLU A 103 -15.59 -8.36 -7.17
N ASN A 104 -14.63 -8.42 -6.23
CA ASN A 104 -14.92 -8.40 -4.80
C ASN A 104 -15.64 -7.10 -4.37
N ARG A 105 -15.31 -5.96 -4.97
CA ARG A 105 -16.04 -4.69 -4.72
C ARG A 105 -17.46 -4.73 -5.25
N LYS A 106 -17.69 -5.27 -6.46
CA LYS A 106 -19.03 -5.43 -7.04
C LYS A 106 -19.89 -6.38 -6.21
N LEU A 107 -19.34 -7.54 -5.84
CA LEU A 107 -20.02 -8.51 -4.99
C LEU A 107 -20.35 -7.92 -3.61
N ALA A 108 -19.44 -7.14 -3.02
CA ALA A 108 -19.69 -6.46 -1.76
C ALA A 108 -20.80 -5.39 -1.88
N ALA A 109 -20.89 -4.68 -3.00
CA ALA A 109 -21.94 -3.69 -3.26
C ALA A 109 -23.31 -4.39 -3.43
N GLU A 110 -23.37 -5.44 -4.23
CA GLU A 110 -24.60 -6.23 -4.45
C GLU A 110 -25.10 -6.85 -3.14
N LYS A 111 -24.21 -7.42 -2.33
CA LYS A 111 -24.57 -7.98 -1.02
C LYS A 111 -25.14 -6.92 -0.06
N ARG A 112 -24.64 -5.68 -0.11
CA ARG A 112 -25.18 -4.55 0.68
C ARG A 112 -26.57 -4.15 0.20
N GLU A 113 -26.79 -4.12 -1.11
CA GLU A 113 -28.10 -3.80 -1.69
C GLU A 113 -29.14 -4.90 -1.38
N ALA A 114 -28.77 -6.18 -1.55
CA ALA A 114 -29.62 -7.31 -1.21
C ALA A 114 -30.02 -7.30 0.27
N LYS A 115 -29.07 -7.00 1.16
CA LYS A 115 -29.35 -6.85 2.60
C LYS A 115 -30.33 -5.70 2.89
N ARG A 116 -30.22 -4.58 2.18
CA ARG A 116 -31.14 -3.44 2.33
C ARG A 116 -32.56 -3.81 1.87
N LYS A 117 -32.71 -4.49 0.73
CA LYS A 117 -34.01 -4.96 0.22
C LYS A 117 -34.68 -5.93 1.19
N LEU A 118 -33.92 -6.92 1.68
CA LEU A 118 -34.42 -7.90 2.65
C LEU A 118 -34.85 -7.23 3.97
N GLN A 119 -34.11 -6.22 4.44
CA GLN A 119 -34.48 -5.47 5.64
C GLN A 119 -35.78 -4.67 5.46
N GLU A 120 -35.98 -4.07 4.28
CA GLU A 120 -37.20 -3.34 3.95
C GLU A 120 -38.42 -4.26 3.87
N GLU A 121 -38.28 -5.41 3.23
CA GLU A 121 -39.33 -6.43 3.12
C GLU A 121 -39.74 -6.95 4.51
N ASN A 122 -38.77 -7.30 5.35
CA ASN A 122 -39.03 -7.71 6.73
C ASN A 122 -39.75 -6.63 7.53
N ARG A 123 -39.43 -5.34 7.29
CA ARG A 123 -40.12 -4.22 7.95
C ARG A 123 -41.58 -4.09 7.49
N LYS A 124 -41.86 -4.29 6.19
CA LYS A 124 -43.23 -4.29 5.64
C LYS A 124 -44.06 -5.45 6.22
N LEU A 125 -43.51 -6.66 6.19
CA LEU A 125 -44.16 -7.85 6.75
C LEU A 125 -44.45 -7.69 8.25
N ALA A 126 -43.54 -7.07 9.00
CA ALA A 126 -43.75 -6.80 10.42
C ALA A 126 -44.85 -5.75 10.68
N ALA A 127 -45.02 -4.77 9.80
CA ALA A 127 -46.09 -3.77 9.90
C ALA A 127 -47.46 -4.40 9.61
N GLU A 128 -47.57 -5.18 8.55
CA GLU A 128 -48.79 -5.91 8.18
C GLU A 128 -49.24 -6.87 9.30
N LYS A 129 -48.31 -7.62 9.88
CA LYS A 129 -48.59 -8.49 11.04
C LYS A 129 -49.04 -7.74 12.29
N ARG A 130 -48.70 -6.46 12.43
CA ARG A 130 -49.17 -5.61 13.55
C ARG A 130 -50.56 -5.07 13.28
N GLU A 131 -50.89 -4.78 12.02
CA GLU A 131 -52.22 -4.33 11.61
C GLU A 131 -53.24 -5.46 11.69
N ALA A 132 -52.91 -6.66 11.21
CA ALA A 132 -53.80 -7.83 11.28
C ALA A 132 -54.11 -8.32 12.71
N LYS A 133 -53.37 -7.83 13.72
CA LYS A 133 -53.60 -8.13 15.14
C LYS A 133 -54.47 -7.10 15.85
N ARG A 134 -54.77 -5.97 15.20
CA ARG A 134 -55.69 -4.95 15.72
C ARG A 134 -57.10 -5.31 15.31
#